data_AF-Q5FVF6-F1
#
_entry.id   AF-Q5FVF6-F1
#
_cell.length_a   1.000
_cell.length_b   1.000
_cell.length_c   1.000
_cell.angle_alpha   90.00
_cell.angle_beta   90.00
_cell.angle_gamma   90.00
#
_symmetry.space_group_name_H-M   'P 1'
#
loop_
_entity.id
_entity.type
_entity.pdbx_description
1 polymer ?
#
loop_
_entity_poly.entity_id
_entity_poly.type
_entity_poly.pdbx_seq_one_letter_code
_entity_poly.pdbx_strand_id
1 'polypeptide(L)'
;MSGCDVGSDGSLLRGYDQFAYDGRDYIVLNEDLKTWTAADTAARITRNKWDRAGVAERHKAYLEGKCLESLLRYLELGKETLLRSDPPKAHVTLHPRPEGDVTLRCWALGFYPAGISLTWQLNGEDLTQDMELVETRPAGDGTFQKWASVVVPLGKEQNYTCLVEHEGLPEPLTQRWEPSPSTDSNMETYVIYVILGAVAIIAAVIIVAVVAVVMKRRRNTGGKVGVYAPAPSRDSSESSDVSLSDCKA
;
A
#
# COMPACT_ATOMS: atom_id res chain seq x y z
N MET A 1 -4.48 -26.70 23.21
CA MET A 1 -4.91 -25.40 22.68
C MET A 1 -6.31 -25.14 23.23
N SER A 2 -6.53 -24.00 23.89
CA SER A 2 -7.79 -23.64 24.55
C SER A 2 -8.10 -22.16 24.35
N GLY A 3 -9.37 -21.81 24.17
CA GLY A 3 -9.80 -20.45 23.91
C GLY A 3 -11.30 -20.35 23.60
N CYS A 4 -11.78 -19.11 23.43
CA CYS A 4 -13.17 -18.80 23.15
C CYS A 4 -13.25 -17.74 22.04
N ASP A 5 -14.22 -17.91 21.15
CA ASP A 5 -14.58 -16.96 20.10
C ASP A 5 -15.83 -16.19 20.54
N VAL A 6 -15.82 -14.87 20.38
CA VAL A 6 -16.95 -13.99 20.75
C VAL A 6 -17.57 -13.34 19.52
N GLY A 7 -18.89 -13.18 19.56
CA GLY A 7 -19.64 -12.45 18.55
C GLY A 7 -19.46 -10.94 18.69
N SER A 8 -19.96 -10.21 17.69
CA SER A 8 -19.98 -8.74 17.74
C SER A 8 -20.84 -8.17 18.86
N ASP A 9 -21.80 -8.95 19.36
CA ASP A 9 -22.63 -8.66 20.53
C ASP A 9 -21.97 -9.05 21.86
N GLY A 10 -20.75 -9.61 21.81
CA GLY A 10 -20.00 -10.09 22.97
C GLY A 10 -20.44 -11.45 23.50
N SER A 11 -21.36 -12.15 22.82
CA SER A 11 -21.79 -13.48 23.22
C SER A 11 -20.76 -14.56 22.85
N LEU A 12 -20.73 -15.67 23.58
CA LEU A 12 -19.88 -16.81 23.24
C LEU A 12 -20.38 -17.47 21.95
N LEU A 13 -19.57 -17.48 20.89
CA LEU A 13 -19.86 -18.21 19.66
C LEU A 13 -19.34 -19.65 19.74
N ARG A 14 -18.13 -19.82 20.26
CA ARG A 14 -17.47 -21.12 20.33
C ARG A 14 -16.48 -21.17 21.48
N GLY A 15 -16.49 -22.24 22.25
CA GLY A 15 -15.40 -22.59 23.15
C GLY A 15 -14.66 -23.80 22.60
N TYR A 16 -13.34 -23.85 22.77
CA TYR A 16 -12.54 -25.00 22.37
C TYR A 16 -11.49 -25.34 23.41
N ASP A 17 -11.26 -26.65 23.57
CA ASP A 17 -10.12 -27.18 24.31
C ASP A 17 -9.68 -28.51 23.70
N GLN A 18 -8.42 -28.57 23.28
CA GLN A 18 -7.88 -29.64 22.45
C GLN A 18 -6.46 -29.98 22.91
N PHE A 19 -6.18 -31.27 23.03
CA PHE A 19 -4.88 -31.78 23.45
C PHE A 19 -4.30 -32.67 22.36
N ALA A 20 -2.98 -32.58 22.17
CA ALA A 20 -2.22 -33.35 21.21
C ALA A 20 -1.07 -34.07 21.91
N TYR A 21 -0.66 -35.21 21.36
CA TYR A 21 0.52 -35.98 21.79
C TYR A 21 1.35 -36.32 20.56
N ASP A 22 2.65 -36.04 20.59
CA ASP A 22 3.58 -36.21 19.46
C ASP A 22 3.09 -35.58 18.14
N GLY A 23 2.48 -34.39 18.24
CA GLY A 23 1.96 -33.65 17.07
C GLY A 23 0.69 -34.24 16.45
N ARG A 24 0.04 -35.21 17.12
CA ARG A 24 -1.22 -35.81 16.69
C ARG A 24 -2.33 -35.51 17.68
N ASP A 25 -3.55 -35.41 17.18
CA ASP A 25 -4.73 -35.24 18.01
C ASP A 25 -4.82 -36.36 19.06
N TYR A 26 -5.13 -35.98 20.29
CA TYR A 26 -5.26 -36.90 21.41
C TYR A 26 -6.69 -36.88 21.95
N ILE A 27 -7.14 -35.76 22.51
CA ILE A 27 -8.52 -35.62 23.02
C ILE A 27 -9.01 -34.18 22.84
N VAL A 28 -10.28 -34.03 22.44
CA VAL A 28 -10.91 -32.75 22.09
C VAL A 28 -12.24 -32.61 22.83
N LEU A 29 -12.47 -31.43 23.42
CA LEU A 29 -13.77 -31.04 23.97
C LEU A 29 -14.71 -30.74 22.80
N ASN A 30 -15.86 -31.40 22.76
CA ASN A 30 -16.84 -31.20 21.70
C ASN A 30 -17.53 -29.83 21.84
N GLU A 31 -18.18 -29.39 20.76
CA GLU A 31 -18.85 -28.07 20.70
C GLU A 31 -20.00 -27.94 21.70
N ASP A 32 -20.53 -29.06 22.20
CA ASP A 32 -21.53 -29.07 23.30
C ASP A 32 -20.94 -28.67 24.66
N LEU A 33 -19.61 -28.53 24.75
CA LEU A 33 -18.79 -28.27 25.94
C LEU A 33 -19.03 -29.25 27.10
N LYS A 34 -19.56 -30.43 26.80
CA LYS A 34 -19.97 -31.45 27.78
C LYS A 34 -19.32 -32.79 27.53
N THR A 35 -19.05 -33.11 26.27
CA THR A 35 -18.52 -34.41 25.86
C THR A 35 -17.14 -34.29 25.24
N TRP A 36 -16.40 -35.39 25.25
CA TRP A 36 -15.03 -35.46 24.75
C TRP A 36 -14.90 -36.47 23.62
N THR A 37 -14.22 -36.08 22.54
CA THR A 37 -13.81 -36.98 21.46
C THR A 37 -12.36 -37.41 21.67
N ALA A 38 -12.14 -38.72 21.75
CA ALA A 38 -10.82 -39.33 21.91
C ALA A 38 -10.32 -39.86 20.57
N ALA A 39 -9.08 -39.54 20.20
CA ALA A 39 -8.49 -39.92 18.92
C ALA A 39 -8.06 -41.39 18.85
N ASP A 40 -7.64 -41.98 19.98
CA ASP A 40 -7.15 -43.36 20.04
C ASP A 40 -7.51 -44.10 21.34
N THR A 41 -6.98 -45.32 21.49
CA THR A 41 -7.26 -46.18 22.64
C THR A 41 -6.66 -45.62 23.94
N ALA A 42 -5.52 -44.94 23.88
CA ALA A 42 -4.91 -44.30 25.04
C ALA A 42 -5.74 -43.09 25.49
N ALA A 43 -6.15 -42.25 24.54
CA ALA A 43 -7.04 -41.11 24.77
C ALA A 43 -8.39 -41.53 25.35
N ARG A 44 -8.93 -42.70 24.96
CA ARG A 44 -10.15 -43.26 25.54
C ARG A 44 -10.02 -43.52 27.04
N ILE A 45 -8.83 -43.89 27.52
CA ILE A 45 -8.56 -44.06 28.96
C ILE A 45 -8.64 -42.70 29.66
N THR A 46 -8.04 -41.65 29.09
CA THR A 46 -8.16 -40.27 29.59
C THR A 46 -9.62 -39.82 29.61
N ARG A 47 -10.34 -39.98 28.50
CA ARG A 47 -11.77 -39.64 28.37
C ARG A 47 -12.59 -40.27 29.50
N ASN A 48 -12.49 -41.58 29.69
CA ASN A 48 -13.24 -42.28 30.74
C ASN A 48 -12.88 -41.80 32.17
N LYS A 49 -11.66 -41.30 32.41
CA LYS A 49 -11.29 -40.67 33.69
C LYS A 49 -11.93 -39.29 33.82
N TRP A 50 -11.90 -38.50 32.74
CA TRP A 50 -12.42 -37.14 32.69
C TRP A 50 -13.94 -37.08 32.80
N ASP A 51 -14.66 -38.00 32.13
CA ASP A 51 -16.11 -38.13 32.23
C ASP A 51 -16.52 -38.43 33.69
N ARG A 52 -15.83 -39.38 34.34
CA ARG A 52 -16.09 -39.72 35.75
C ARG A 52 -15.79 -38.58 36.72
N ALA A 53 -14.82 -37.73 36.39
CA ALA A 53 -14.43 -36.59 37.21
C ALA A 53 -15.18 -35.30 36.86
N GLY A 54 -16.09 -35.33 35.88
CA GLY A 54 -16.84 -34.14 35.43
C GLY A 54 -15.94 -33.03 34.90
N VAL A 55 -14.84 -33.38 34.22
CA VAL A 55 -13.83 -32.39 33.79
C VAL A 55 -14.44 -31.41 32.78
N ALA A 56 -15.33 -31.85 31.89
CA ALA A 56 -15.97 -30.99 30.90
C ALA A 56 -16.62 -29.75 31.53
N GLU A 57 -17.34 -29.91 32.65
CA GLU A 57 -18.01 -28.79 33.34
C GLU A 57 -17.04 -27.72 33.84
N ARG A 58 -15.82 -28.10 34.25
CA ARG A 58 -14.79 -27.12 34.66
C ARG A 58 -14.28 -26.32 33.48
N HIS A 59 -14.05 -26.98 32.35
CA HIS A 59 -13.59 -26.34 31.13
C HIS A 59 -14.68 -25.43 30.56
N LYS A 60 -15.93 -25.90 30.53
CA LYS A 60 -17.10 -25.10 30.18
C LYS A 60 -17.21 -23.83 31.03
N ALA A 61 -17.13 -23.95 32.37
CA ALA A 61 -17.21 -22.80 33.26
C ALA A 61 -16.08 -21.76 33.02
N TYR A 62 -14.89 -22.21 32.62
CA TYR A 62 -13.82 -21.30 32.22
C TYR A 62 -14.12 -20.60 30.88
N LEU A 63 -14.56 -21.37 29.87
CA LEU A 63 -14.81 -20.88 28.52
C LEU A 63 -16.00 -19.90 28.47
N GLU A 64 -17.09 -20.20 29.18
CA GLU A 64 -18.28 -19.35 29.27
C GLU A 64 -18.11 -18.16 30.24
N GLY A 65 -17.14 -18.22 31.15
CA GLY A 65 -16.88 -17.18 32.14
C GLY A 65 -15.58 -16.44 31.87
N LYS A 66 -14.51 -16.86 32.54
CA LYS A 66 -13.22 -16.14 32.58
C LYS A 66 -12.62 -15.87 31.20
N CYS A 67 -12.75 -16.81 30.25
CA CYS A 67 -12.23 -16.61 28.90
C CYS A 67 -12.92 -15.42 28.23
N LEU A 68 -14.25 -15.42 28.23
CA LEU A 68 -15.07 -14.37 27.64
C LEU A 68 -14.83 -13.02 28.34
N GLU A 69 -14.86 -13.00 29.68
CA GLU A 69 -14.58 -11.79 30.47
C GLU A 69 -13.20 -11.19 30.15
N SER A 70 -12.18 -12.03 30.05
CA SER A 70 -10.82 -11.58 29.74
C SER A 70 -10.72 -11.07 28.32
N LEU A 71 -11.30 -11.78 27.35
CA LEU A 71 -11.28 -11.38 25.95
C LEU A 71 -11.96 -10.03 25.73
N LEU A 72 -13.19 -9.84 26.25
CA LEU A 72 -13.89 -8.57 26.18
C LEU A 72 -13.09 -7.43 26.81
N ARG A 73 -12.45 -7.69 27.96
CA ARG A 73 -11.57 -6.71 28.60
C ARG A 73 -10.35 -6.36 27.74
N TYR A 74 -9.72 -7.33 27.09
CA TYR A 74 -8.58 -7.07 26.21
C TYR A 74 -8.98 -6.32 24.96
N LEU A 75 -10.13 -6.64 24.37
CA LEU A 75 -10.68 -5.90 23.23
C LEU A 75 -10.96 -4.44 23.58
N GLU A 76 -11.47 -4.16 24.78
CA GLU A 76 -11.68 -2.79 25.24
C GLU A 76 -10.35 -2.05 25.46
N LEU A 77 -9.40 -2.67 26.17
CA LEU A 77 -8.10 -2.06 26.47
C LEU A 77 -7.24 -1.85 25.22
N GLY A 78 -7.37 -2.75 24.23
CA GLY A 78 -6.57 -2.78 23.01
C GLY A 78 -7.34 -2.37 21.76
N LYS A 79 -8.48 -1.70 21.90
CA LYS A 79 -9.44 -1.42 20.82
C LYS A 79 -8.80 -0.90 19.54
N GLU A 80 -7.94 0.10 19.65
CA GLU A 80 -7.25 0.73 18.51
C GLU A 80 -6.34 -0.22 17.72
N THR A 81 -5.91 -1.33 18.33
CA THR A 81 -5.00 -2.31 17.72
C THR A 81 -5.69 -3.62 17.38
N LEU A 82 -6.55 -4.13 18.25
CA LEU A 82 -7.16 -5.45 18.10
C LEU A 82 -8.40 -5.42 17.19
N LEU A 83 -9.14 -4.30 17.21
CA LEU A 83 -10.37 -4.10 16.43
C LEU A 83 -10.16 -3.24 15.19
N ARG A 84 -8.91 -3.03 14.78
CA ARG A 84 -8.60 -2.39 13.49
C ARG A 84 -8.69 -3.43 12.37
N SER A 85 -8.98 -2.94 11.17
CA SER A 85 -8.85 -3.70 9.94
C SER A 85 -8.04 -2.87 8.95
N ASP A 86 -6.78 -3.25 8.75
CA ASP A 86 -5.87 -2.56 7.84
C ASP A 86 -5.97 -3.20 6.44
N PRO A 87 -6.40 -2.46 5.40
CA PRO A 87 -6.58 -3.03 4.07
C PRO A 87 -5.23 -3.40 3.42
N PRO A 88 -5.20 -4.46 2.58
CA PRO A 88 -3.99 -4.87 1.88
C PRO A 88 -3.58 -3.86 0.80
N LYS A 89 -2.28 -3.57 0.75
CA LYS A 89 -1.65 -2.92 -0.40
C LYS A 89 -1.36 -3.97 -1.46
N ALA A 90 -2.27 -4.10 -2.42
CA ALA A 90 -2.14 -5.13 -3.46
C ALA A 90 -1.52 -4.59 -4.76
N HIS A 91 -0.71 -5.40 -5.41
CA HIS A 91 -0.14 -5.09 -6.73
C HIS A 91 0.26 -6.37 -7.47
N VAL A 92 0.37 -6.29 -8.79
CA VAL A 92 0.77 -7.43 -9.63
C VAL A 92 2.15 -7.18 -10.23
N THR A 93 3.02 -8.17 -10.09
CA THR A 93 4.36 -8.19 -10.69
C THR A 93 4.40 -9.21 -11.83
N LEU A 94 5.20 -8.93 -12.85
CA LEU A 94 5.44 -9.83 -13.98
C LEU A 94 6.87 -10.33 -13.94
N HIS A 95 7.03 -11.64 -14.09
CA HIS A 95 8.32 -12.31 -14.14
C HIS A 95 8.43 -13.12 -15.43
N PRO A 96 9.26 -12.71 -16.40
CA PRO A 96 9.47 -13.47 -17.63
C PRO A 96 10.10 -14.83 -17.34
N ARG A 97 9.69 -15.87 -18.06
CA ARG A 97 10.24 -17.22 -17.94
C ARG A 97 11.06 -17.60 -19.18
N PRO A 98 12.04 -18.52 -19.05
CA PRO A 98 12.86 -18.98 -20.18
C PRO A 98 12.05 -19.62 -21.32
N GLU A 99 10.90 -20.20 -21.01
CA GLU A 99 10.04 -20.89 -21.98
C GLU A 99 9.24 -19.94 -22.89
N GLY A 100 9.29 -18.62 -22.62
CA GLY A 100 8.63 -17.57 -23.40
C GLY A 100 7.25 -17.17 -22.88
N ASP A 101 6.76 -17.82 -21.82
CA ASP A 101 5.63 -17.40 -21.01
C ASP A 101 6.06 -16.48 -19.85
N VAL A 102 5.09 -15.99 -19.08
CA VAL A 102 5.34 -15.09 -17.95
C VAL A 102 4.62 -15.59 -16.70
N THR A 103 5.18 -15.32 -15.52
CA THR A 103 4.49 -15.50 -14.25
C THR A 103 3.94 -14.17 -13.80
N LEU A 104 2.63 -14.10 -13.58
CA LEU A 104 2.02 -13.00 -12.86
C LEU A 104 1.94 -13.35 -11.37
N ARG A 105 2.42 -12.47 -10.50
CA ARG A 105 2.33 -12.63 -9.05
C ARG A 105 1.60 -11.44 -8.44
N CYS A 106 0.46 -11.73 -7.83
CA CYS A 106 -0.36 -10.80 -7.08
C CYS A 106 0.07 -10.81 -5.62
N TRP A 107 0.57 -9.68 -5.14
CA TRP A 107 0.97 -9.47 -3.75
C TRP A 107 -0.15 -8.79 -2.99
N ALA A 108 -0.32 -9.16 -1.72
CA ALA A 108 -1.07 -8.41 -0.72
C ALA A 108 -0.13 -8.18 0.47
N LEU A 109 0.09 -6.92 0.84
CA LEU A 109 1.06 -6.53 1.87
C LEU A 109 0.41 -5.62 2.93
N GLY A 110 0.90 -5.70 4.16
CA GLY A 110 0.61 -4.72 5.21
C GLY A 110 -0.83 -4.75 5.70
N PHE A 111 -1.50 -5.90 5.62
CA PHE A 111 -2.89 -6.05 6.05
C PHE A 111 -3.01 -6.67 7.44
N TYR A 112 -4.11 -6.38 8.12
CA TYR A 112 -4.49 -6.99 9.39
C TYR A 112 -6.02 -7.05 9.45
N PRO A 113 -6.65 -8.15 9.90
CA PRO A 113 -6.07 -9.39 10.42
C PRO A 113 -5.58 -10.31 9.30
N ALA A 114 -5.04 -11.48 9.68
CA ALA A 114 -4.41 -12.44 8.76
C ALA A 114 -5.36 -13.09 7.74
N GLY A 115 -6.67 -13.07 8.02
CA GLY A 115 -7.69 -13.65 7.13
C GLY A 115 -7.78 -12.85 5.83
N ILE A 116 -7.41 -13.47 4.72
CA ILE A 116 -7.43 -12.87 3.38
C ILE A 116 -7.64 -13.95 2.31
N SER A 117 -8.33 -13.62 1.24
CA SER A 117 -8.48 -14.47 0.04
C SER A 117 -7.82 -13.81 -1.16
N LEU A 118 -7.01 -14.57 -1.90
CA LEU A 118 -6.38 -14.15 -3.16
C LEU A 118 -6.73 -15.20 -4.22
N THR A 119 -7.44 -14.78 -5.26
CA THR A 119 -7.89 -15.66 -6.35
C THR A 119 -7.51 -15.08 -7.69
N TRP A 120 -6.95 -15.89 -8.59
CA TRP A 120 -6.75 -15.50 -9.98
C TRP A 120 -7.96 -15.86 -10.82
N GLN A 121 -8.39 -14.95 -11.68
CA GLN A 121 -9.48 -15.14 -12.62
C GLN A 121 -9.00 -14.97 -14.06
N LEU A 122 -9.47 -15.84 -14.95
CA LEU A 122 -9.33 -15.71 -16.39
C LEU A 122 -10.70 -15.38 -16.99
N ASN A 123 -10.84 -14.19 -17.59
CA ASN A 123 -12.12 -13.73 -18.15
C ASN A 123 -13.31 -13.80 -17.16
N GLY A 124 -13.05 -13.69 -15.86
CA GLY A 124 -14.05 -13.75 -14.79
C GLY A 124 -14.31 -15.13 -14.18
N GLU A 125 -13.62 -16.18 -14.65
CA GLU A 125 -13.71 -17.53 -14.07
C GLU A 125 -12.50 -17.81 -13.16
N ASP A 126 -12.74 -18.34 -11.96
CA ASP A 126 -11.71 -18.64 -10.96
C ASP A 126 -10.77 -19.77 -11.40
N LEU A 127 -9.47 -19.52 -11.30
CA LEU A 127 -8.41 -20.50 -11.53
C LEU A 127 -7.98 -21.11 -10.19
N THR A 128 -8.28 -22.39 -9.97
CA THR A 128 -7.97 -23.08 -8.69
C THR A 128 -6.82 -24.09 -8.77
N GLN A 129 -6.56 -24.70 -9.93
CA GLN A 129 -5.50 -25.72 -10.09
C GLN A 129 -4.17 -25.17 -10.60
N ASP A 130 -4.18 -24.09 -11.37
CA ASP A 130 -2.98 -23.54 -12.02
C ASP A 130 -2.32 -22.41 -11.22
N MET A 131 -2.73 -22.23 -9.96
CA MET A 131 -2.24 -21.18 -9.09
C MET A 131 -1.28 -21.69 -8.02
N GLU A 132 -0.16 -21.00 -7.84
CA GLU A 132 0.70 -21.15 -6.67
C GLU A 132 0.24 -20.15 -5.61
N LEU A 133 -0.29 -20.65 -4.50
CA LEU A 133 -0.73 -19.84 -3.36
C LEU A 133 0.14 -20.13 -2.15
N VAL A 134 0.81 -19.10 -1.63
CA VAL A 134 1.58 -19.24 -0.39
C VAL A 134 0.71 -19.03 0.84
N GLU A 135 1.08 -19.66 1.95
CA GLU A 135 0.49 -19.37 3.26
C GLU A 135 0.68 -17.91 3.64
N THR A 136 -0.26 -17.40 4.46
CA THR A 136 -0.18 -16.03 4.99
C THR A 136 0.95 -15.96 6.01
N ARG A 137 1.82 -14.97 5.89
CA ARG A 137 3.03 -14.82 6.73
C ARG A 137 2.99 -13.51 7.50
N PRO A 138 3.49 -13.48 8.74
CA PRO A 138 3.67 -12.22 9.47
C PRO A 138 4.79 -11.38 8.82
N ALA A 139 4.62 -10.06 8.83
CA ALA A 139 5.63 -9.10 8.38
C ALA A 139 6.58 -8.66 9.51
N GLY A 140 6.19 -8.86 10.78
CA GLY A 140 6.98 -8.53 11.97
C GLY A 140 6.61 -7.21 12.64
N ASP A 141 5.77 -6.39 12.01
CA ASP A 141 5.24 -5.11 12.52
C ASP A 141 3.79 -5.21 13.02
N GLY A 142 3.27 -6.43 13.16
CA GLY A 142 1.86 -6.70 13.48
C GLY A 142 0.94 -6.81 12.26
N THR A 143 1.47 -6.69 11.04
CA THR A 143 0.72 -6.93 9.79
C THR A 143 1.12 -8.25 9.13
N PHE A 144 0.43 -8.59 8.05
CA PHE A 144 0.60 -9.81 7.28
C PHE A 144 0.91 -9.53 5.81
N GLN A 145 1.42 -10.57 5.14
CA GLN A 145 1.68 -10.61 3.71
C GLN A 145 1.28 -11.96 3.12
N LYS A 146 0.83 -11.96 1.87
CA LYS A 146 0.48 -13.16 1.09
C LYS A 146 0.66 -12.86 -0.39
N TRP A 147 0.87 -13.89 -1.21
CA TRP A 147 0.80 -13.75 -2.65
C TRP A 147 0.21 -15.00 -3.33
N ALA A 148 -0.30 -14.79 -4.53
CA ALA A 148 -0.74 -15.83 -5.43
C ALA A 148 -0.12 -15.60 -6.81
N SER A 149 0.37 -16.64 -7.48
CA SER A 149 0.89 -16.52 -8.85
C SER A 149 0.31 -17.54 -9.81
N VAL A 150 0.28 -17.15 -11.09
CA VAL A 150 -0.20 -17.96 -12.21
C VAL A 150 0.76 -17.81 -13.38
N VAL A 151 0.91 -18.87 -14.16
CA VAL A 151 1.67 -18.86 -15.42
C VAL A 151 0.75 -18.46 -16.56
N VAL A 152 1.19 -17.50 -17.37
CA VAL A 152 0.38 -16.82 -18.38
C VAL A 152 1.12 -16.80 -19.72
N PRO A 153 0.46 -17.12 -20.84
CA PRO A 153 1.03 -16.93 -22.16
C PRO A 153 1.34 -15.45 -22.43
N LEU A 154 2.48 -15.18 -23.06
CA LEU A 154 2.88 -13.82 -23.43
C LEU A 154 1.80 -13.12 -24.28
N GLY A 155 1.47 -11.89 -23.93
CA GLY A 155 0.45 -11.08 -24.60
C GLY A 155 -0.99 -11.37 -24.16
N LYS A 156 -1.20 -12.27 -23.19
CA LYS A 156 -2.51 -12.57 -22.58
C LYS A 156 -2.67 -12.04 -21.16
N GLU A 157 -1.70 -11.31 -20.65
CA GLU A 157 -1.62 -10.86 -19.24
C GLU A 157 -2.84 -10.05 -18.82
N GLN A 158 -3.38 -9.21 -19.71
CA GLN A 158 -4.55 -8.37 -19.43
C GLN A 158 -5.86 -9.14 -19.23
N ASN A 159 -5.91 -10.41 -19.64
CA ASN A 159 -7.09 -11.26 -19.43
C ASN A 159 -7.12 -11.86 -18.02
N TYR A 160 -6.00 -11.80 -17.30
CA TYR A 160 -5.84 -12.33 -15.95
C TYR A 160 -6.04 -11.23 -14.93
N THR A 161 -6.88 -11.51 -13.96
CA THR A 161 -7.25 -10.55 -12.92
C THR A 161 -7.11 -11.22 -11.55
N CYS A 162 -6.48 -10.54 -10.60
CA CYS A 162 -6.37 -10.99 -9.22
C CYS A 162 -7.48 -10.35 -8.38
N LEU A 163 -8.32 -11.17 -7.79
CA LEU A 163 -9.32 -10.77 -6.80
C LEU A 163 -8.73 -10.89 -5.40
N VAL A 164 -8.82 -9.82 -4.62
CA VAL A 164 -8.34 -9.74 -3.24
C VAL A 164 -9.51 -9.40 -2.33
N GLU A 165 -9.84 -10.32 -1.42
CA GLU A 165 -10.91 -10.14 -0.43
C GLU A 165 -10.29 -10.08 0.97
N HIS A 166 -10.64 -9.04 1.71
CA HIS A 166 -10.15 -8.79 3.06
C HIS A 166 -11.19 -7.95 3.81
N GLU A 167 -11.38 -8.18 5.11
CA GLU A 167 -12.39 -7.45 5.90
C GLU A 167 -12.14 -5.94 6.01
N GLY A 168 -10.89 -5.49 5.81
CA GLY A 168 -10.52 -4.08 5.76
C GLY A 168 -10.88 -3.41 4.44
N LEU A 169 -11.34 -4.15 3.43
CA LEU A 169 -11.80 -3.62 2.15
C LEU A 169 -13.33 -3.50 2.14
N PRO A 170 -13.90 -2.35 1.72
CA PRO A 170 -15.34 -2.21 1.59
C PRO A 170 -15.91 -3.08 0.46
N GLU A 171 -15.13 -3.29 -0.60
CA GLU A 171 -15.43 -4.15 -1.73
C GLU A 171 -14.16 -4.92 -2.15
N PRO A 172 -14.30 -6.12 -2.73
CA PRO A 172 -13.15 -6.87 -3.23
C PRO A 172 -12.30 -6.06 -4.21
N LEU A 173 -10.99 -6.05 -3.99
CA LEU A 173 -10.07 -5.34 -4.85
C LEU A 173 -9.72 -6.20 -6.06
N THR A 174 -9.81 -5.60 -7.24
CA THR A 174 -9.56 -6.27 -8.52
C THR A 174 -8.29 -5.69 -9.14
N GLN A 175 -7.19 -6.46 -9.11
CA GLN A 175 -5.90 -6.03 -9.64
C GLN A 175 -5.55 -6.72 -10.95
N ARG A 176 -5.05 -5.95 -11.92
CA ARG A 176 -4.44 -6.45 -13.15
C ARG A 176 -2.97 -6.09 -13.18
N TRP A 177 -2.22 -6.79 -14.03
CA TRP A 177 -0.87 -6.34 -14.33
C TRP A 177 -0.92 -5.07 -15.17
N GLU A 178 -0.32 -4.00 -14.67
CA GLU A 178 -0.08 -2.78 -15.42
C GLU A 178 1.41 -2.71 -15.77
N PRO A 179 1.78 -2.46 -17.04
CA PRO A 179 3.14 -2.12 -17.37
C PRO A 179 3.53 -0.89 -16.55
N SER A 180 4.69 -0.94 -15.87
CA SER A 180 5.23 0.25 -15.23
C SER A 180 5.23 1.39 -16.25
N PRO A 181 4.72 2.59 -15.92
CA PRO A 181 4.89 3.72 -16.82
C PRO A 181 6.39 3.82 -17.10
N SER A 182 6.75 3.67 -18.37
CA SER A 182 8.12 3.90 -18.79
C SER A 182 8.53 5.24 -18.21
N THR A 183 9.78 5.36 -17.79
CA THR A 183 10.39 6.63 -17.39
C THR A 183 10.53 7.54 -18.63
N ASP A 184 9.42 7.80 -19.33
CA ASP A 184 9.26 8.77 -20.41
C ASP A 184 8.87 10.16 -19.87
N SER A 185 8.78 10.34 -18.54
CA SER A 185 8.71 11.67 -17.92
C SER A 185 9.95 12.51 -18.22
N ASN A 186 11.07 11.87 -18.56
CA ASN A 186 12.28 12.54 -19.02
C ASN A 186 12.17 13.04 -20.47
N MET A 187 11.33 12.41 -21.31
CA MET A 187 11.11 12.84 -22.69
C MET A 187 10.26 14.12 -22.75
N GLU A 188 9.19 14.21 -21.97
CA GLU A 188 8.38 15.45 -21.93
C GLU A 188 9.19 16.63 -21.37
N THR A 189 9.97 16.39 -20.31
CA THR A 189 10.84 17.41 -19.72
C THR A 189 11.94 17.86 -20.70
N TYR A 190 12.55 16.93 -21.44
CA TYR A 190 13.59 17.24 -22.44
C TYR A 190 13.04 18.06 -23.62
N VAL A 191 11.84 17.72 -24.12
CA VAL A 191 11.18 18.46 -25.21
C VAL A 191 10.93 19.92 -24.83
N ILE A 192 10.50 20.19 -23.59
CA ILE A 192 10.26 21.55 -23.10
C ILE A 192 11.57 22.37 -23.08
N TYR A 193 12.67 21.80 -22.57
CA TYR A 193 13.97 22.48 -22.54
C TYR A 193 14.53 22.78 -23.94
N VAL A 194 14.33 21.88 -24.91
CA VAL A 194 14.75 22.10 -26.31
C VAL A 194 13.99 23.27 -26.94
N ILE A 195 12.67 23.37 -26.71
CA ILE A 195 11.86 24.47 -27.24
C ILE A 195 12.28 25.81 -26.63
N LEU A 196 12.44 25.88 -25.30
CA LEU A 196 12.92 27.08 -24.60
C LEU A 196 14.30 27.53 -25.10
N GLY A 197 15.22 26.58 -25.31
CA GLY A 197 16.53 26.86 -25.87
C GLY A 197 16.47 27.46 -27.27
N ALA A 198 15.65 26.88 -28.16
CA ALA A 198 15.49 27.38 -29.52
C ALA A 198 14.90 28.81 -29.56
N VAL A 199 13.89 29.09 -28.74
CA VAL A 199 13.27 30.43 -28.66
C VAL A 199 14.27 31.47 -28.16
N ALA A 200 15.08 31.14 -27.15
CA ALA A 200 16.11 32.04 -26.62
C ALA A 200 17.17 32.38 -27.68
N ILE A 201 17.60 31.41 -28.49
CA ILE A 201 18.56 31.63 -29.58
C ILE A 201 17.96 32.55 -30.66
N ILE A 202 16.71 32.31 -31.06
CA ILE A 202 16.02 33.15 -32.06
C ILE A 202 15.90 34.59 -31.56
N ALA A 203 15.51 34.79 -30.31
CA ALA A 203 15.41 36.12 -29.70
C ALA A 203 16.78 36.84 -29.69
N ALA A 204 17.85 36.14 -29.32
CA ALA A 204 19.21 36.70 -29.33
C ALA A 204 19.66 37.13 -30.72
N VAL A 205 19.39 36.33 -31.76
CA VAL A 205 19.72 36.67 -33.16
C VAL A 205 18.96 37.91 -33.62
N ILE A 206 17.68 38.03 -33.28
CA ILE A 206 16.86 39.22 -33.59
C ILE A 206 17.45 40.47 -32.92
N ILE A 207 17.81 40.39 -31.64
CA ILE A 207 18.42 41.50 -30.90
C ILE A 207 19.73 41.94 -31.57
N VAL A 208 20.61 41.00 -31.91
CA VAL A 208 21.88 41.29 -32.59
C VAL A 208 21.64 41.94 -33.95
N ALA A 209 20.67 41.45 -34.73
CA ALA A 209 20.32 42.04 -36.02
C ALA A 209 19.79 43.48 -35.88
N VAL A 210 18.92 43.73 -34.90
CA VAL A 210 18.38 45.08 -34.61
C VAL A 210 19.50 46.03 -34.19
N VAL A 211 20.39 45.60 -33.28
CA VAL A 211 21.56 46.39 -32.86
C VAL A 211 22.46 46.71 -34.05
N ALA A 212 22.75 45.75 -34.91
CA ALA A 212 23.56 45.96 -36.12
C ALA A 212 22.91 46.96 -37.09
N VAL A 213 21.59 46.89 -37.28
CA VAL A 213 20.83 47.84 -38.12
C VAL A 213 20.84 49.25 -37.51
N VAL A 214 20.64 49.37 -36.20
CA VAL A 214 20.65 50.66 -35.48
C VAL A 214 22.05 51.28 -35.53
N MET A 215 23.11 50.51 -35.31
CA MET A 215 24.49 51.00 -35.41
C MET A 215 24.84 51.42 -36.85
N LYS A 216 24.38 50.68 -37.87
CA LYS A 216 24.54 51.06 -39.29
C LYS A 216 23.78 52.34 -39.63
N ARG A 217 22.56 52.54 -39.08
CA ARG A 217 21.80 53.79 -39.23
C ARG A 217 22.49 54.96 -38.54
N ARG A 218 22.99 54.79 -37.31
CA ARG A 218 23.74 55.84 -36.57
C ARG A 218 25.02 56.27 -37.28
N ARG A 219 25.73 55.34 -37.95
CA ARG A 219 26.92 55.66 -38.75
C ARG A 219 26.62 56.49 -40.00
N ASN A 220 25.39 56.44 -40.53
CA ASN A 220 24.98 57.21 -41.71
C ASN A 220 24.41 58.61 -41.39
N THR A 221 24.12 58.94 -40.13
CA THR A 221 23.54 60.25 -39.73
C THR A 221 24.47 61.15 -38.91
N GLY A 222 25.70 60.73 -38.60
CA GLY A 222 26.65 61.47 -37.77
C GLY A 222 27.74 62.20 -38.54
N GLY A 223 27.40 63.23 -39.31
CA GLY A 223 28.37 64.10 -39.96
C GLY A 223 27.97 65.57 -39.90
N LYS A 224 28.28 66.26 -38.79
CA LYS A 224 28.78 67.65 -38.74
C LYS A 224 29.06 68.11 -37.30
N VAL A 225 30.27 68.66 -37.14
CA VAL A 225 30.88 69.23 -35.94
C VAL A 225 30.36 70.65 -35.70
N GLY A 226 30.20 71.03 -34.43
CA GLY A 226 30.00 72.42 -34.01
C GLY A 226 30.21 72.59 -32.51
N VAL A 227 31.39 73.10 -32.13
CA VAL A 227 31.76 73.56 -30.79
C VAL A 227 31.25 75.01 -30.62
N TYR A 228 30.72 75.38 -29.44
CA TYR A 228 31.03 76.60 -28.65
C TYR A 228 30.13 76.66 -27.37
N ALA A 229 30.75 77.02 -26.24
CA ALA A 229 30.16 77.27 -24.90
C ALA A 229 29.66 78.75 -24.78
N PRO A 230 29.16 79.30 -23.63
CA PRO A 230 28.90 78.77 -22.27
C PRO A 230 27.53 79.18 -21.61
N ALA A 231 27.37 78.81 -20.32
CA ALA A 231 26.30 78.97 -19.28
C ALA A 231 25.62 80.38 -19.14
N PRO A 232 24.61 80.66 -18.26
CA PRO A 232 24.07 79.97 -17.05
C PRO A 232 22.50 79.89 -17.03
N SER A 233 21.74 79.39 -16.04
CA SER A 233 21.59 79.77 -14.62
C SER A 233 20.42 78.98 -13.99
N ARG A 234 20.55 78.66 -12.68
CA ARG A 234 19.58 78.78 -11.55
C ARG A 234 18.07 78.51 -11.80
N ASP A 235 17.28 77.91 -10.90
CA ASP A 235 17.39 77.80 -9.45
C ASP A 235 16.32 76.82 -8.91
N SER A 236 16.52 76.41 -7.65
CA SER A 236 15.53 76.13 -6.59
C SER A 236 14.39 75.12 -6.87
N SER A 237 14.46 73.95 -6.21
CA SER A 237 13.80 73.63 -4.91
C SER A 237 12.48 72.88 -5.19
N GLU A 238 12.00 71.93 -4.39
CA GLU A 238 12.20 71.62 -2.98
C GLU A 238 11.59 70.23 -2.74
N SER A 239 12.17 69.46 -1.80
CA SER A 239 11.48 68.74 -0.70
C SER A 239 10.41 67.68 -1.04
N SER A 240 10.28 66.51 -0.40
CA SER A 240 10.73 65.99 0.91
C SER A 240 10.70 64.44 0.81
N ASP A 241 11.73 63.74 1.30
CA ASP A 241 11.80 63.02 2.60
C ASP A 241 11.03 61.67 2.65
N VAL A 242 11.74 60.51 2.70
CA VAL A 242 12.31 59.82 3.89
C VAL A 242 11.23 58.95 4.56
N SER A 243 11.34 57.63 4.78
CA SER A 243 12.38 56.77 5.40
C SER A 243 12.06 55.32 4.96
N LEU A 244 12.97 54.38 4.66
CA LEU A 244 14.09 53.77 5.39
C LEU A 244 13.72 53.05 6.70
N SER A 245 13.90 51.74 6.70
CA SER A 245 14.48 50.86 7.76
C SER A 245 13.96 49.43 7.54
N ASP A 246 14.68 48.36 7.81
CA ASP A 246 16.11 48.09 7.86
C ASP A 246 16.26 46.56 7.84
N CYS A 247 17.48 46.10 7.59
CA CYS A 247 17.87 44.69 7.50
C CYS A 247 17.75 43.93 8.83
N LYS A 248 17.68 42.59 8.76
CA LYS A 248 18.50 41.74 9.63
C LYS A 248 18.80 40.38 9.03
N ALA A 249 20.03 39.95 9.28
CA ALA A 249 20.56 38.60 9.17
C ALA A 249 19.92 37.65 10.19
#